data_AF-A0A3B8VD00-F1
#
_entry.id   AF-A0A3B8VD00-F1
#
_cell.length_a   1.000
_cell.length_b   1.000
_cell.length_c   1.000
_cell.angle_alpha   90.00
_cell.angle_beta   90.00
_cell.angle_gamma   90.00
#
_symmetry.space_group_name_H-M   'P 1'
#
loop_
_entity.id
_entity.type
_entity.pdbx_description
1 polymer ?
#
loop_
_entity_poly.entity_id
_entity_poly.type
_entity_poly.pdbx_seq_one_letter_code
_entity_poly.pdbx_strand_id
1 'polypeptide(L)' 'LVRISPFDANKRRHTSFCSLEVMPEVEDDNEVEIKDDDIRIDIYHSGGAGGQ' A
#
# COMPACT_ATOMS: atom_id res chain seq x y z
N LEU A 1 -4.38 -0.40 17.42
CA LEU A 1 -3.49 0.35 18.34
C LEU A 1 -4.29 1.37 19.14
N VAL A 2 -4.27 1.29 20.48
CA VAL A 2 -4.93 2.26 21.36
C VAL A 2 -3.85 3.06 22.09
N ARG A 3 -3.76 4.37 21.84
CA ARG A 3 -2.77 5.26 22.49
C ARG A 3 -3.25 6.71 22.52
N ILE A 4 -2.60 7.56 23.31
CA ILE A 4 -2.75 9.02 23.16
C ILE A 4 -2.18 9.40 21.79
N SER A 5 -3.00 10.03 20.95
CA SER A 5 -2.54 10.42 19.62
C SER A 5 -1.51 11.54 19.72
N PRO A 6 -0.33 11.41 19.08
CA PRO A 6 0.63 12.52 19.01
C PRO A 6 0.14 13.67 18.12
N PHE A 7 -0.94 13.46 17.35
CA PHE A 7 -1.49 14.43 16.41
C PHE A 7 -2.77 15.14 16.92
N ASP A 8 -3.32 14.73 18.07
CA ASP A 8 -4.49 15.41 18.68
C ASP A 8 -4.02 16.44 19.71
N ALA A 9 -4.31 17.72 19.47
CA ALA A 9 -3.94 18.84 20.36
C ALA A 9 -4.48 18.67 21.79
N ASN A 10 -5.64 18.02 21.94
CA ASN A 10 -6.27 17.75 23.25
C ASN A 10 -5.76 16.45 23.89
N LYS A 11 -4.76 15.78 23.30
CA LYS A 11 -4.15 14.53 23.77
C LYS A 11 -5.18 13.44 24.10
N ARG A 12 -6.26 13.36 23.32
CA ARG A 12 -7.28 12.32 23.51
C ARG A 12 -6.71 10.96 23.12
N ARG A 13 -7.24 9.92 23.76
CA ARG A 13 -6.91 8.53 23.45
C ARG A 13 -7.65 8.11 22.19
N HIS A 14 -6.91 7.70 21.17
CA HIS A 14 -7.44 7.26 19.88
C HIS A 14 -7.22 5.75 19.71
N THR A 15 -8.10 5.13 18.95
CA THR A 15 -8.02 3.72 18.54
C THR A 15 -7.88 3.66 17.03
N SER A 16 -6.78 3.09 16.55
CA SER A 16 -6.51 2.88 15.12
C SER A 16 -6.57 1.41 14.76
N PHE A 17 -7.01 1.11 13.53
CA PHE A 17 -7.04 -0.23 12.96
C PHE A 17 -6.17 -0.26 11.69
N CYS A 18 -5.56 -1.40 11.43
CA CYS A 18 -4.83 -1.69 10.19
C CYS A 18 -5.08 -3.17 9.88
N SER A 19 -5.25 -3.49 8.60
CA SER A 19 -5.27 -4.88 8.13
C SER A 19 -3.89 -5.24 7.59
N LEU A 20 -3.50 -6.50 7.72
CA LEU A 20 -2.30 -7.05 7.12
C LEU A 20 -2.65 -8.40 6.52
N GLU A 21 -2.22 -8.61 5.28
CA GLU A 21 -2.38 -9.87 4.56
C GLU A 21 -0.99 -10.47 4.27
N VAL A 22 -0.86 -11.78 4.45
CA VAL A 22 0.36 -12.53 4.14
C VAL A 22 -0.04 -13.69 3.26
N MET A 23 0.50 -13.72 2.05
CA MET A 23 0.37 -14.84 1.13
C MET A 23 1.77 -15.41 0.89
N PRO A 24 1.96 -16.74 0.95
CA PRO A 24 3.23 -17.35 0.55
C PRO A 24 3.42 -17.17 -0.96
N GLU A 25 4.67 -17.04 -1.38
CA GLU A 25 5.02 -17.17 -2.78
C GLU A 25 4.91 -18.66 -3.14
N VAL A 26 4.05 -18.96 -4.12
CA VAL A 26 3.86 -20.31 -4.65
C VAL A 26 4.53 -20.33 -6.01
N GLU A 27 5.27 -21.40 -6.32
CA GLU A 27 5.84 -21.60 -7.65
C GLU A 27 4.70 -21.65 -8.68
N ASP A 28 4.73 -20.74 -9.65
CA ASP A 28 3.76 -20.70 -10.74
C ASP A 28 4.07 -21.85 -11.73
N ASP A 29 3.48 -23.02 -11.49
CA ASP A 29 3.54 -24.18 -12.39
C ASP A 29 2.56 -24.07 -13.58
N ASN A 30 1.74 -23.02 -13.61
CA ASN A 30 0.75 -22.78 -14.67
C ASN A 30 1.17 -21.56 -15.50
N GLU A 31 1.77 -21.82 -16.66
CA GLU A 31 2.21 -20.81 -17.62
C GLU A 31 1.00 -20.07 -18.22
N VAL A 32 0.53 -19.02 -17.54
CA VAL A 32 -0.48 -18.10 -18.06
C VAL A 32 0.25 -16.97 -18.78
N GLU A 33 0.35 -17.06 -20.11
CA GLU A 33 0.90 -15.99 -20.93
C GLU A 33 -0.02 -14.76 -20.90
N ILE A 34 0.43 -13.69 -20.24
CA ILE A 34 -0.22 -12.38 -20.29
C ILE A 34 0.33 -11.64 -21.51
N LYS A 35 -0.54 -11.24 -22.43
CA LYS A 35 -0.14 -10.46 -23.60
C LYS A 35 0.09 -9.01 -23.20
N ASP A 36 1.13 -8.40 -23.74
CA ASP A 36 1.43 -6.98 -23.51
C ASP A 36 0.27 -6.04 -23.92
N ASP A 37 -0.53 -6.44 -24.90
CA ASP A 37 -1.73 -5.73 -25.35
C ASP A 37 -2.84 -5.64 -24.29
N ASP A 38 -2.83 -6.54 -23.29
CA ASP A 38 -3.81 -6.59 -22.21
C ASP A 38 -3.35 -5.82 -20.95
N ILE A 39 -2.11 -5.30 -20.95
CA ILE A 39 -1.53 -4.59 -19.81
C ILE A 39 -1.48 -3.09 -20.10
N ARG A 40 -2.00 -2.28 -19.17
CA ARG A 40 -1.80 -0.84 -19.17
C ARG A 40 -0.73 -0.46 -18.14
N ILE A 41 0.39 0.06 -18.64
CA ILE A 41 1.49 0.55 -17.80
C ILE A 41 1.42 2.08 -17.74
N ASP A 42 1.13 2.61 -16.56
CA ASP A 42 1.18 4.05 -16.29
C ASP A 42 2.38 4.37 -15.37
N ILE A 43 3.16 5.41 -15.70
CA ILE A 43 4.32 5.84 -14.92
C ILE A 43 3.97 7.14 -14.19
N TYR A 44 4.01 7.11 -12.86
CA TYR A 44 3.75 8.27 -12.00
C TYR A 44 4.98 8.58 -11.15
N HIS A 45 5.29 9.86 -10.98
CA HIS A 45 6.26 10.30 -10.00
C HIS A 45 5.60 10.35 -8.62
N SER A 46 6.35 10.00 -7.56
CA SER A 46 5.87 10.20 -6.19
C SER A 46 5.68 11.70 -5.94
N GLY A 47 4.50 12.10 -5.48
CA GLY A 47 4.11 13.50 -5.25
C GLY A 47 4.78 14.15 -4.02
N GLY A 48 6.06 13.89 -3.80
CA GLY A 48 6.85 14.52 -2.74
C GLY A 48 7.06 16.01 -3.00
N ALA A 49 7.33 16.78 -1.95
CA ALA A 49 7.67 18.19 -2.08
C ALA A 49 9.04 18.34 -2.77
N GLY A 50 9.01 18.61 -4.06
CA GLY A 50 10.17 18.85 -4.92
C GLY A 50 9.70 18.73 -6.37
N GLY A 51 9.81 19.82 -7.14
CA GLY A 51 9.56 19.79 -8.58
C GLY A 51 10.54 18.88 -9.31
N GLN A 52 10.46 18.84 -10.65
CA GLN A 52 11.39 18.06 -11.50
C GLN A 52 12.84 18.09 -11.02
#